data_AF-A0A1I7EIZ6-F1
#
_entry.id   AF-A0A1I7EIZ6-F1
#
_cell.length_a   1.000
_cell.length_b   1.000
_cell.length_c   1.000
_cell.angle_alpha   90.00
_cell.angle_beta   90.00
_cell.angle_gamma   90.00
#
_symmetry.space_group_name_H-M   'P 1'
#
loop_
_entity.id
_entity.type
_entity.pdbx_description
1 polymer ?
#
loop_
_entity_poly.entity_id
_entity_poly.type
_entity_poly.pdbx_seq_one_letter_code
_entity_poly.pdbx_strand_id
1 'polypeptide(L)'
;MKQWFYIAGNLTKMAYRMTSDTFSPGAKMLALLPPLLSDNDLLVNWFLGHDAAYDLRRIENHMTHDFWAYQATIAIRGDWQRLVSRCERVLAEPPGASGEKKYLGDHRFYIALARGDIPAMEDAIRQIVTPRALSARANDEGGFTKDLISTPAVIYAKIAWRHGYHLQIDSPFIPQQWLPVAPLDLYRNRYDFLA
;
A
#
# COMPACT_ATOMS: atom_id res chain seq x y z
N MET A 1 6.72 -2.08 -18.73
CA MET A 1 6.31 -2.69 -17.45
C MET A 1 4.92 -2.21 -16.99
N LYS A 2 4.63 -0.91 -16.98
CA LYS A 2 3.34 -0.32 -16.53
C LYS A 2 2.09 -0.94 -17.16
N GLN A 3 2.14 -1.26 -18.45
CA GLN A 3 1.08 -1.98 -19.17
C GLN A 3 0.70 -3.33 -18.50
N TRP A 4 1.69 -4.06 -17.97
CA TRP A 4 1.44 -5.34 -17.30
C TRP A 4 0.84 -5.14 -15.90
N PHE A 5 1.28 -4.12 -15.17
CA PHE A 5 0.65 -3.74 -13.90
C PHE A 5 -0.79 -3.25 -14.10
N TYR A 6 -1.07 -2.54 -15.19
CA TYR A 6 -2.43 -2.17 -15.57
C TYR A 6 -3.31 -3.40 -15.83
N ILE A 7 -2.81 -4.38 -16.58
CA ILE A 7 -3.52 -5.64 -16.83
C ILE A 7 -3.76 -6.39 -15.51
N ALA A 8 -2.73 -6.53 -14.68
CA ALA A 8 -2.84 -7.21 -13.38
C ALA A 8 -3.87 -6.53 -12.46
N GLY A 9 -3.86 -5.19 -12.38
CA GLY A 9 -4.85 -4.45 -11.59
C GLY A 9 -6.28 -4.59 -12.13
N ASN A 10 -6.46 -4.67 -13.46
CA ASN A 10 -7.78 -4.93 -14.04
C ASN A 10 -8.28 -6.36 -13.77
N LEU A 11 -7.38 -7.36 -13.77
CA LEU A 11 -7.73 -8.72 -13.35
C LEU A 11 -8.22 -8.76 -11.90
N THR A 12 -7.50 -8.09 -10.99
CA THR A 12 -7.92 -7.98 -9.58
C THR A 12 -9.24 -7.23 -9.44
N LYS A 13 -9.43 -6.12 -10.17
CA LYS A 13 -10.70 -5.38 -10.24
C LYS A 13 -11.85 -6.26 -10.70
N MET A 14 -11.64 -7.11 -11.70
CA MET A 14 -12.65 -8.06 -12.17
C MET A 14 -12.96 -9.11 -11.10
N ALA A 15 -11.96 -9.65 -10.41
CA ALA A 15 -12.17 -10.59 -9.31
C ALA A 15 -13.03 -9.99 -8.19
N TYR A 16 -12.76 -8.75 -7.77
CA TYR A 16 -13.59 -8.03 -6.78
C TYR A 16 -15.04 -7.81 -7.24
N ARG A 17 -15.30 -7.74 -8.55
CA ARG A 17 -16.67 -7.67 -9.08
C ARG A 17 -17.38 -9.01 -9.05
N MET A 18 -16.65 -10.12 -9.13
CA MET A 18 -17.22 -11.47 -9.08
C MET A 18 -17.51 -11.92 -7.66
N THR A 19 -16.64 -11.57 -6.72
CA THR A 19 -16.76 -11.92 -5.30
C THR A 19 -16.54 -10.70 -4.43
N SER A 20 -17.56 -10.31 -3.67
CA SER A 20 -17.44 -9.28 -2.64
C SER A 20 -17.34 -9.93 -1.27
N ASP A 21 -16.21 -9.72 -0.60
CA ASP A 21 -15.99 -10.06 0.79
C ASP A 21 -15.21 -8.94 1.48
N THR A 22 -15.07 -9.05 2.80
CA THR A 22 -14.25 -8.15 3.64
C THR A 22 -13.07 -8.89 4.28
N PHE A 23 -12.74 -10.09 3.81
CA PHE A 23 -11.67 -10.93 4.35
C PHE A 23 -10.29 -10.47 3.88
N SER A 24 -9.26 -10.94 4.58
CA SER A 24 -7.85 -10.75 4.21
C SER A 24 -7.47 -9.29 3.90
N PRO A 25 -7.71 -8.33 4.82
CA PRO A 25 -7.49 -6.91 4.54
C PRO A 25 -6.03 -6.60 4.17
N GLY A 26 -5.06 -7.34 4.71
CA GLY A 26 -3.66 -7.23 4.29
C GLY A 26 -3.45 -7.57 2.82
N ALA A 27 -4.07 -8.65 2.31
CA ALA A 27 -4.00 -8.97 0.89
C ALA A 27 -4.62 -7.85 0.03
N LYS A 28 -5.65 -7.16 0.53
CA LYS A 28 -6.27 -6.02 -0.16
C LYS A 28 -5.37 -4.79 -0.19
N MET A 29 -4.61 -4.56 0.88
CA MET A 29 -3.56 -3.54 0.90
C MET A 29 -2.47 -3.87 -0.12
N LEU A 30 -2.00 -5.12 -0.18
CA LEU A 30 -0.98 -5.53 -1.16
C LEU A 30 -1.50 -5.50 -2.60
N ALA A 31 -2.80 -5.71 -2.80
CA ALA A 31 -3.46 -5.57 -4.09
C ALA A 31 -3.45 -4.14 -4.66
N LEU A 32 -3.04 -3.14 -3.87
CA LEU A 32 -2.78 -1.78 -4.35
C LEU A 32 -1.48 -1.67 -5.17
N LEU A 33 -0.58 -2.66 -5.11
CA LEU A 33 0.69 -2.60 -5.83
C LEU A 33 0.49 -2.47 -7.37
N PRO A 34 -0.26 -3.35 -8.06
CA PRO A 34 -0.47 -3.20 -9.51
C PRO A 34 -1.12 -1.88 -9.95
N PRO A 35 -2.25 -1.42 -9.36
CA PRO A 35 -2.84 -0.15 -9.79
C PRO A 35 -1.86 1.02 -9.58
N LEU A 36 -1.15 1.08 -8.45
CA LEU A 36 -0.16 2.14 -8.19
C LEU A 36 1.01 2.11 -9.18
N LEU A 37 1.59 0.94 -9.47
CA LEU A 37 2.72 0.82 -10.40
C LEU A 37 2.32 0.96 -11.88
N SER A 38 1.04 0.85 -12.20
CA SER A 38 0.53 1.14 -13.54
C SER A 38 0.54 2.63 -13.86
N ASP A 39 0.51 3.49 -12.84
CA ASP A 39 0.27 4.93 -12.93
C ASP A 39 -1.03 5.33 -13.64
N ASN A 40 -1.97 4.40 -13.83
CA ASN A 40 -3.27 4.71 -14.42
C ASN A 40 -4.23 5.25 -13.35
N ASP A 41 -4.54 6.54 -13.40
CA ASP A 41 -5.38 7.20 -12.39
C ASP A 41 -6.79 6.64 -12.32
N LEU A 42 -7.40 6.25 -13.45
CA LEU A 42 -8.73 5.64 -13.46
C LEU A 42 -8.74 4.31 -12.69
N LEU A 43 -7.71 3.50 -12.87
CA LEU A 43 -7.57 2.23 -12.18
C LEU A 43 -7.28 2.45 -10.69
N VAL A 44 -6.36 3.36 -10.33
CA VAL A 44 -6.10 3.73 -8.93
C VAL A 44 -7.39 4.20 -8.26
N ASN A 45 -8.10 5.15 -8.86
CA ASN A 45 -9.34 5.71 -8.32
C ASN A 45 -10.45 4.66 -8.18
N TRP A 46 -10.49 3.66 -9.06
CA TRP A 46 -11.44 2.55 -8.90
C TRP A 46 -11.18 1.75 -7.61
N PHE A 47 -9.92 1.41 -7.33
CA PHE A 47 -9.56 0.72 -6.08
C PHE A 47 -9.84 1.59 -4.85
N LEU A 48 -9.55 2.89 -4.93
CA LEU A 48 -9.86 3.82 -3.87
C LEU A 48 -11.37 3.99 -3.67
N GLY A 49 -12.21 3.83 -4.68
CA GLY A 49 -13.66 3.94 -4.54
C GLY A 49 -14.34 2.66 -4.04
N HIS A 50 -13.62 1.55 -3.94
CA HIS A 50 -14.20 0.24 -3.67
C HIS A 50 -14.18 -0.11 -2.16
N ASP A 51 -14.83 0.72 -1.35
CA ASP A 51 -14.91 0.53 0.10
C ASP A 51 -15.64 -0.77 0.51
N ALA A 52 -16.43 -1.36 -0.40
CA ALA A 52 -17.09 -2.66 -0.19
C ALA A 52 -16.10 -3.82 0.06
N ALA A 53 -14.81 -3.64 -0.25
CA ALA A 53 -13.78 -4.62 0.06
C ALA A 53 -13.33 -4.60 1.53
N TYR A 54 -13.80 -3.65 2.35
CA TYR A 54 -13.38 -3.50 3.74
C TYR A 54 -14.56 -3.58 4.70
N ASP A 55 -14.32 -4.12 5.90
CA ASP A 55 -15.26 -3.99 7.00
C ASP A 55 -15.09 -2.59 7.63
N LEU A 56 -16.04 -1.70 7.35
CA LEU A 56 -16.01 -0.31 7.77
C LEU A 56 -15.98 -0.11 9.30
N ARG A 57 -16.40 -1.10 10.09
CA ARG A 57 -16.30 -1.03 11.56
C ARG A 57 -14.90 -1.40 12.01
N ARG A 58 -14.31 -2.43 11.39
CA ARG A 58 -12.98 -2.93 11.76
C ARG A 58 -11.88 -1.96 11.36
N ILE A 59 -11.99 -1.28 10.21
CA ILE A 59 -11.01 -0.26 9.81
C ILE A 59 -10.90 0.89 10.81
N GLU A 60 -11.89 1.14 11.67
CA GLU A 60 -11.82 2.18 12.73
C GLU A 60 -11.26 1.65 14.06
N ASN A 61 -11.12 0.33 14.20
CA ASN A 61 -10.54 -0.29 15.39
C ASN A 61 -9.03 -0.49 15.23
N HIS A 62 -8.23 0.40 15.84
CA HIS A 62 -6.77 0.38 15.82
C HIS A 62 -6.10 -0.89 16.37
N MET A 63 -6.88 -1.78 16.99
CA MET A 63 -6.42 -3.10 17.44
C MET A 63 -6.49 -4.19 16.35
N THR A 64 -6.99 -3.86 15.15
CA THR A 64 -7.24 -4.84 14.08
C THR A 64 -6.28 -4.69 12.91
N HIS A 65 -6.07 -5.79 12.19
CA HIS A 65 -5.30 -5.80 10.95
C HIS A 65 -5.93 -4.92 9.85
N ASP A 66 -7.28 -4.84 9.82
CA ASP A 66 -8.05 -3.98 8.91
C ASP A 66 -7.65 -2.50 9.04
N PHE A 67 -7.37 -2.06 10.27
CA PHE A 67 -6.94 -0.69 10.52
C PHE A 67 -5.62 -0.36 9.83
N TRP A 68 -4.61 -1.23 9.94
CA TRP A 68 -3.33 -1.07 9.25
C TRP A 68 -3.53 -1.07 7.73
N ALA A 69 -4.23 -2.08 7.21
CA ALA A 69 -4.41 -2.25 5.77
C ALA A 69 -5.07 -1.04 5.09
N TYR A 70 -6.05 -0.42 5.75
CA TYR A 70 -6.80 0.69 5.19
C TYR A 70 -6.05 2.03 5.21
N GLN A 71 -4.96 2.16 5.99
CA GLN A 71 -4.17 3.40 6.01
C GLN A 71 -3.61 3.76 4.63
N ALA A 72 -3.25 2.76 3.81
CA ALA A 72 -2.76 3.00 2.45
C ALA A 72 -3.81 3.70 1.58
N THR A 73 -5.08 3.30 1.69
CA THR A 73 -6.19 3.94 0.97
C THR A 73 -6.36 5.41 1.40
N ILE A 74 -6.31 5.68 2.72
CA ILE A 74 -6.38 7.06 3.25
C ILE A 74 -5.20 7.90 2.76
N ALA A 75 -3.99 7.34 2.77
CA ALA A 75 -2.77 8.00 2.32
C ALA A 75 -2.80 8.31 0.82
N ILE A 76 -3.27 7.40 -0.04
CA ILE A 76 -3.41 7.68 -1.47
C ILE A 76 -4.44 8.79 -1.72
N ARG A 77 -5.55 8.80 -0.97
CA ARG A 77 -6.58 9.85 -1.06
C ARG A 77 -6.10 11.23 -0.57
N GLY A 78 -5.00 11.28 0.19
CA GLY A 78 -4.48 12.53 0.75
C GLY A 78 -5.31 13.10 1.91
N ASP A 79 -6.07 12.25 2.61
CA ASP A 79 -6.84 12.65 3.80
C ASP A 79 -5.91 12.73 5.03
N TRP A 80 -5.07 13.76 5.06
CA TRP A 80 -3.96 13.90 6.01
C TRP A 80 -4.41 14.02 7.46
N GLN A 81 -5.47 14.77 7.72
CA GLN A 81 -5.99 14.95 9.07
C GLN A 81 -6.46 13.62 9.67
N ARG A 82 -7.21 12.82 8.89
CA ARG A 82 -7.63 11.49 9.31
C ARG A 82 -6.44 10.54 9.42
N LEU A 83 -5.50 10.59 8.49
CA LEU A 83 -4.33 9.70 8.51
C LEU A 83 -3.47 9.91 9.76
N VAL A 84 -3.14 11.16 10.08
CA VAL A 84 -2.30 11.52 11.23
C VAL A 84 -2.98 11.15 12.53
N SER A 85 -4.24 11.56 12.74
CA SER A 85 -4.97 11.25 13.97
C SER A 85 -5.07 9.74 14.25
N ARG A 86 -5.26 8.94 13.19
CA ARG A 86 -5.27 7.48 13.28
C ARG A 86 -3.90 6.89 13.63
N CYS A 87 -2.83 7.37 12.98
CA CYS A 87 -1.47 6.92 13.29
C CYS A 87 -1.03 7.32 14.70
N GLU A 88 -1.36 8.52 15.18
CA GLU A 88 -1.05 8.96 16.52
C GLU A 88 -1.77 8.11 17.57
N ARG A 89 -3.04 7.75 17.35
CA ARG A 89 -3.80 6.86 18.23
C ARG A 89 -3.11 5.51 18.41
N VAL A 90 -2.76 4.82 17.33
CA VAL A 90 -2.12 3.49 17.41
C VAL A 90 -0.69 3.53 17.94
N LEU A 91 0.02 4.66 17.80
CA LEU A 91 1.34 4.83 18.41
C LEU A 91 1.26 5.13 19.91
N ALA A 92 0.22 5.85 20.36
CA ALA A 92 -0.04 6.14 21.77
C ALA A 92 -0.59 4.92 22.52
N GLU A 93 -1.45 4.15 21.87
CA GLU A 93 -2.03 2.90 22.40
C GLU A 93 -1.73 1.73 21.44
N PRO A 94 -0.49 1.20 21.43
CA PRO A 94 -0.15 0.11 20.52
C PRO A 94 -0.93 -1.16 20.83
N PRO A 95 -1.32 -1.93 19.80
CA PRO A 95 -2.10 -3.13 19.99
C PRO A 95 -1.27 -4.18 20.76
N GLY A 96 -1.69 -4.49 21.99
CA GLY A 96 -0.96 -5.18 23.07
C GLY A 96 -0.09 -6.40 22.70
N ALA A 97 -0.38 -7.61 23.20
CA ALA A 97 0.38 -8.83 22.84
C ALA A 97 0.09 -9.31 21.38
N SER A 98 -0.35 -8.40 20.51
CA SER A 98 -0.84 -8.71 19.17
C SER A 98 0.29 -8.84 18.16
N GLY A 99 0.08 -9.64 17.12
CA GLY A 99 0.94 -9.68 15.94
C GLY A 99 1.00 -8.35 15.18
N GLU A 100 0.13 -7.38 15.49
CA GLU A 100 0.04 -6.09 14.78
C GLU A 100 1.16 -5.12 15.14
N LYS A 101 1.88 -5.32 16.25
CA LYS A 101 3.02 -4.47 16.64
C LYS A 101 4.10 -4.36 15.57
N LYS A 102 4.22 -5.36 14.69
CA LYS A 102 5.19 -5.36 13.60
C LYS A 102 4.91 -4.28 12.54
N TYR A 103 3.72 -3.68 12.56
CA TYR A 103 3.30 -2.61 11.63
C TYR A 103 3.47 -1.18 12.18
N LEU A 104 4.03 -1.02 13.38
CA LEU A 104 4.23 0.32 13.96
C LEU A 104 5.16 1.21 13.12
N GLY A 105 6.11 0.62 12.39
CA GLY A 105 6.97 1.35 11.45
C GLY A 105 6.18 1.95 10.28
N ASP A 106 5.17 1.24 9.80
CA ASP A 106 4.26 1.69 8.74
C ASP A 106 3.49 2.95 9.16
N HIS A 107 3.03 3.02 10.42
CA HIS A 107 2.36 4.21 10.95
C HIS A 107 3.29 5.42 11.06
N ARG A 108 4.57 5.22 11.38
CA ARG A 108 5.58 6.29 11.38
C ARG A 108 5.81 6.84 9.98
N PHE A 109 5.87 5.97 8.97
CA PHE A 109 5.93 6.39 7.57
C PHE A 109 4.76 7.29 7.20
N TYR A 110 3.52 6.92 7.56
CA TYR A 110 2.34 7.72 7.23
C TYR A 110 2.32 9.09 7.90
N ILE A 111 2.82 9.21 9.13
CA ILE A 111 2.98 10.53 9.79
C ILE A 111 4.01 11.37 9.05
N ALA A 112 5.16 10.79 8.69
CA ALA A 112 6.19 11.49 7.93
C ALA A 112 5.67 11.96 6.56
N LEU A 113 4.92 11.09 5.87
CA LEU A 113 4.25 11.39 4.60
C LEU A 113 3.31 12.60 4.74
N ALA A 114 2.42 12.59 5.73
CA ALA A 114 1.47 13.69 5.94
C ALA A 114 2.15 15.02 6.31
N ARG A 115 3.37 14.97 6.86
CA ARG A 115 4.18 16.14 7.21
C ARG A 115 5.13 16.59 6.09
N GLY A 116 5.22 15.83 4.99
CA GLY A 116 6.19 16.06 3.92
C GLY A 116 7.65 15.88 4.35
N ASP A 117 7.89 15.11 5.42
CA ASP A 117 9.23 14.86 5.97
C ASP A 117 9.91 13.70 5.23
N ILE A 118 10.65 14.03 4.15
CA ILE A 118 11.35 13.05 3.31
C ILE A 118 12.36 12.22 4.12
N PRO A 119 13.27 12.80 4.92
CA PRO A 119 14.18 12.02 5.76
C PRO A 119 13.46 11.02 6.67
N ALA A 120 12.36 11.41 7.31
CA ALA A 120 11.61 10.52 8.18
C ALA A 120 10.83 9.43 7.40
N MET A 121 10.35 9.73 6.19
CA MET A 121 9.76 8.72 5.30
C MET A 121 10.78 7.64 4.94
N GLU A 122 11.99 8.04 4.54
CA GLU A 122 13.06 7.11 4.20
C GLU A 122 13.52 6.29 5.40
N ASP A 123 13.69 6.90 6.58
CA ASP A 123 14.05 6.18 7.80
C ASP A 123 13.00 5.14 8.19
N ALA A 124 11.72 5.51 8.15
CA ALA A 124 10.63 4.58 8.41
C ALA A 124 10.63 3.41 7.41
N ILE A 125 10.90 3.68 6.13
CA ILE A 125 11.03 2.63 5.12
C ILE A 125 12.25 1.72 5.39
N ARG A 126 13.41 2.29 5.74
CA ARG A 126 14.62 1.50 6.08
C ARG A 126 14.35 0.55 7.25
N GLN A 127 13.57 0.96 8.25
CA GLN A 127 13.21 0.13 9.40
C GLN A 127 12.33 -1.09 9.01
N ILE A 128 11.37 -0.91 8.09
CA ILE A 128 10.46 -1.99 7.68
C ILE A 128 11.08 -2.97 6.67
N VAL A 129 12.19 -2.60 6.02
CA VAL A 129 12.93 -3.49 5.10
C VAL A 129 14.17 -4.14 5.72
N THR A 130 14.33 -4.06 7.05
CA THR A 130 15.36 -4.83 7.74
C THR A 130 15.11 -6.34 7.63
N PRO A 131 16.14 -7.20 7.63
CA PRO A 131 15.94 -8.66 7.57
C PRO A 131 14.98 -9.19 8.64
N ARG A 132 15.03 -8.61 9.85
CA ARG A 132 14.12 -8.94 10.95
C ARG A 132 12.68 -8.57 10.63
N ALA A 133 12.44 -7.36 10.12
CA ALA A 133 11.10 -6.89 9.78
C ALA A 133 10.50 -7.70 8.61
N LEU A 134 11.30 -7.99 7.58
CA LEU A 134 10.90 -8.83 6.45
C LEU A 134 10.54 -10.25 6.89
N SER A 135 11.38 -10.88 7.73
CA SER A 135 11.10 -12.22 8.27
C SER A 135 9.80 -12.27 9.09
N ALA A 136 9.53 -11.25 9.92
CA ALA A 136 8.29 -11.15 10.70
C ALA A 136 7.01 -10.98 9.83
N ARG A 137 7.18 -10.57 8.58
CA ARG A 137 6.10 -10.32 7.60
C ARG A 137 6.15 -11.28 6.41
N ALA A 138 6.95 -12.34 6.48
CA ALA A 138 7.12 -13.28 5.37
C ALA A 138 5.82 -13.99 4.94
N ASN A 139 4.85 -14.14 5.86
CA ASN A 139 3.53 -14.70 5.59
C ASN A 139 2.53 -13.66 5.05
N ASP A 140 2.85 -12.37 5.15
CA ASP A 140 2.01 -11.30 4.63
C ASP A 140 2.26 -11.15 3.12
N GLU A 141 3.49 -11.39 2.65
CA GLU A 141 3.90 -11.23 1.25
C GLU A 141 3.20 -12.19 0.28
N GLY A 142 3.03 -11.72 -0.97
CA GLY A 142 2.52 -12.56 -2.06
C GLY A 142 3.55 -13.58 -2.52
N GLY A 143 3.09 -14.77 -2.94
CA GLY A 143 3.98 -15.83 -3.44
C GLY A 143 4.81 -15.43 -4.69
N PHE A 144 4.40 -14.38 -5.40
CA PHE A 144 5.13 -13.84 -6.56
C PHE A 144 6.12 -12.72 -6.21
N THR A 145 6.04 -12.14 -5.00
CA THR A 145 6.86 -11.00 -4.57
C THR A 145 7.83 -11.35 -3.46
N LYS A 146 7.52 -12.40 -2.69
CA LYS A 146 8.35 -12.90 -1.60
C LYS A 146 9.79 -13.09 -2.06
N ASP A 147 10.73 -12.62 -1.24
CA ASP A 147 12.19 -12.65 -1.46
C ASP A 147 12.70 -11.81 -2.65
N LEU A 148 11.82 -11.17 -3.42
CA LEU A 148 12.19 -10.29 -4.55
C LEU A 148 12.04 -8.81 -4.21
N ILE A 149 10.94 -8.44 -3.56
CA ILE A 149 10.64 -7.07 -3.12
C ILE A 149 9.97 -7.08 -1.76
N SER A 150 9.90 -5.92 -1.11
CA SER A 150 8.95 -5.67 -0.03
C SER A 150 7.74 -4.94 -0.62
N THR A 151 6.63 -5.66 -0.79
CA THR A 151 5.42 -5.09 -1.40
C THR A 151 4.90 -3.87 -0.62
N PRO A 152 4.78 -3.90 0.73
CA PRO A 152 4.43 -2.71 1.51
C PRO A 152 5.38 -1.53 1.28
N ALA A 153 6.70 -1.77 1.29
CA ALA A 153 7.67 -0.69 1.15
C ALA A 153 7.62 -0.05 -0.25
N VAL A 154 7.42 -0.85 -1.30
CA VAL A 154 7.22 -0.36 -2.67
C VAL A 154 5.92 0.45 -2.77
N ILE A 155 4.83 -0.01 -2.17
CA ILE A 155 3.57 0.75 -2.10
C ILE A 155 3.80 2.10 -1.41
N TYR A 156 4.46 2.13 -0.26
CA TYR A 156 4.73 3.35 0.49
C TYR A 156 5.58 4.34 -0.28
N ALA A 157 6.69 3.88 -0.85
CA ALA A 157 7.53 4.71 -1.69
C ALA A 157 6.75 5.25 -2.90
N LYS A 158 5.90 4.42 -3.53
CA LYS A 158 5.06 4.86 -4.66
C LYS A 158 4.01 5.89 -4.24
N ILE A 159 3.40 5.75 -3.06
CA ILE A 159 2.47 6.75 -2.52
C ILE A 159 3.19 8.10 -2.32
N ALA A 160 4.38 8.09 -1.72
CA ALA A 160 5.18 9.30 -1.53
C ALA A 160 5.45 10.01 -2.86
N TRP A 161 5.88 9.27 -3.89
CA TRP A 161 6.12 9.82 -5.23
C TRP A 161 4.85 10.38 -5.88
N ARG A 162 3.69 9.75 -5.68
CA ARG A 162 2.40 10.28 -6.17
C ARG A 162 1.99 11.58 -5.49
N HIS A 163 2.48 11.84 -4.28
CA HIS A 163 2.32 13.11 -3.57
C HIS A 163 3.49 14.09 -3.79
N GLY A 164 4.39 13.81 -4.73
CA GLY A 164 5.49 14.70 -5.11
C GLY A 164 6.76 14.55 -4.26
N TYR A 165 6.83 13.56 -3.38
CA TYR A 165 8.00 13.31 -2.54
C TYR A 165 8.91 12.26 -3.18
N HIS A 166 10.07 12.71 -3.66
CA HIS A 166 11.05 11.88 -4.37
C HIS A 166 12.04 11.23 -3.40
N LEU A 167 11.67 10.07 -2.86
CA LEU A 167 12.51 9.34 -1.89
C LEU A 167 13.74 8.70 -2.55
N GLN A 168 14.87 8.71 -1.84
CA GLN A 168 16.13 8.03 -2.19
C GLN A 168 16.41 6.91 -1.18
N ILE A 169 16.06 5.68 -1.55
CA ILE A 169 16.11 4.52 -0.65
C ILE A 169 17.05 3.48 -1.22
N ASP A 170 18.21 3.31 -0.58
CA ASP A 170 19.14 2.24 -0.92
C ASP A 170 18.66 0.92 -0.27
N SER A 171 17.89 0.15 -1.05
CA SER A 171 17.40 -1.17 -0.62
C SER A 171 17.19 -2.08 -1.83
N PRO A 172 17.70 -3.33 -1.82
CA PRO A 172 17.44 -4.28 -2.90
C PRO A 172 15.96 -4.68 -3.01
N PHE A 173 15.17 -4.44 -1.95
CA PHE A 173 13.75 -4.80 -1.89
C PHE A 173 12.82 -3.72 -2.48
N ILE A 174 13.37 -2.59 -2.93
CA ILE A 174 12.61 -1.46 -3.48
C ILE A 174 13.21 -1.04 -4.83
N PRO A 175 12.62 -1.45 -5.96
CA PRO A 175 13.13 -1.08 -7.27
C PRO A 175 12.93 0.42 -7.54
N GLN A 176 13.99 1.23 -7.44
CA GLN A 176 13.96 2.69 -7.63
C GLN A 176 13.30 3.11 -8.96
N GLN A 177 13.58 2.37 -10.03
CA GLN A 177 13.01 2.57 -11.37
C GLN A 177 11.46 2.46 -11.45
N TRP A 178 10.79 1.92 -10.43
CA TRP A 178 9.32 1.80 -10.39
C TRP A 178 8.62 3.02 -9.78
N LEU A 179 9.36 3.81 -9.01
CA LEU A 179 8.80 4.91 -8.22
C LEU A 179 8.32 6.11 -9.07
N PRO A 180 9.06 6.56 -10.12
CA PRO A 180 8.62 7.64 -11.00
C PRO A 180 7.19 7.48 -11.51
N VAL A 181 6.36 8.49 -11.24
CA VAL A 181 4.99 8.60 -11.74
C VAL A 181 5.05 9.08 -13.18
N ALA A 182 4.83 8.17 -14.11
CA ALA A 182 4.90 8.45 -15.55
C ALA A 182 3.86 7.57 -16.26
N PRO A 183 2.59 7.99 -16.30
CA PRO A 183 1.53 7.23 -16.98
C PRO A 183 1.88 6.97 -18.44
N LEU A 184 1.31 5.90 -19.02
CA LEU A 184 1.41 5.65 -20.45
C LEU A 184 0.38 6.50 -21.21
N ASP A 185 0.73 6.95 -22.41
CA ASP A 185 -0.21 7.64 -23.31
C ASP A 185 -1.41 6.75 -23.67
N LEU A 186 -1.18 5.43 -23.76
CA LEU A 186 -2.19 4.43 -24.07
C LEU A 186 -1.99 3.15 -23.27
N TYR A 187 -3.06 2.70 -22.63
CA TYR A 187 -3.16 1.38 -22.00
C TYR A 187 -4.02 0.47 -22.87
N ARG A 188 -3.51 -0.70 -23.24
CA ARG A 188 -4.22 -1.65 -24.11
C ARG A 188 -4.88 -2.75 -23.29
N ASN A 189 -6.16 -3.01 -23.54
CA ASN A 189 -6.79 -4.24 -23.06
C ASN A 189 -6.33 -5.39 -23.97
N ARG A 190 -5.57 -6.33 -23.42
CA ARG A 190 -5.02 -7.48 -24.18
C ARG A 190 -6.01 -8.65 -24.25
N TYR A 191 -7.00 -8.66 -23.38
CA TYR A 191 -7.94 -9.74 -23.21
C TYR A 191 -9.36 -9.21 -23.38
N ASP A 192 -10.16 -9.87 -24.21
CA ASP A 192 -11.52 -9.41 -24.55
C ASP A 192 -12.43 -9.38 -23.32
N PHE A 193 -12.22 -10.27 -22.35
CA PHE A 193 -12.98 -10.29 -21.10
C PHE A 193 -12.65 -9.12 -20.15
N LEU A 194 -11.60 -8.34 -20.43
CA LEU A 194 -11.28 -7.10 -19.72
C LEU A 194 -11.77 -5.84 -20.46
N ALA A 195 -12.38 -6.00 -21.65
CA ALA A 195 -12.91 -4.89 -22.44
C ALA A 195 -14.15 -4.24 -21.80
#